data_AF-A0A355B9L0-F1
#
_entry.id   AF-A0A355B9L0-F1
#
_cell.length_a   1.000
_cell.length_b   1.000
_cell.length_c   1.000
_cell.angle_alpha   90.00
_cell.angle_beta   90.00
_cell.angle_gamma   90.00
#
_symmetry.space_group_name_H-M   'P 1'
#
loop_
_entity.id
_entity.type
_entity.pdbx_description
1 polymer ?
#
loop_
_entity_poly.entity_id
_entity_poly.type
_entity_poly.pdbx_seq_one_letter_code
_entity_poly.pdbx_strand_id
1 'polypeptide(L)'
;KDQQNTRRWLLLKENQKDSLPLRLQAYERMVLFLERIHPAQLLLRVLPPTEDKNDYATLLIHAIQTEFEHNLTQQIYITNECWEVIKKSKTTTIQLIIKTTSNPEIFNAEQLREAVLMELTEIEAPSSVGINFIKEELKNII
;
A
#
# COMPACT_ATOMS: atom_id res chain seq x y z
N LYS A 1 -42.73 17.45 3.51
CA LYS A 1 -41.63 16.98 2.65
C LYS A 1 -40.31 17.67 3.01
N ASP A 2 -40.26 19.00 3.11
CA ASP A 2 -39.04 19.72 3.53
C ASP A 2 -38.51 19.34 4.92
N GLN A 3 -39.36 19.26 5.95
CA GLN A 3 -38.91 18.90 7.30
C GLN A 3 -38.28 17.50 7.41
N GLN A 4 -38.73 16.53 6.59
CA GLN A 4 -38.15 15.19 6.55
C GLN A 4 -36.78 15.20 5.85
N ASN A 5 -36.61 16.01 4.80
CA ASN A 5 -35.33 16.19 4.12
C ASN A 5 -34.32 16.92 5.01
N THR A 6 -34.74 17.97 5.71
CA THR A 6 -33.90 18.69 6.69
C THR A 6 -33.47 17.77 7.84
N ARG A 7 -34.39 16.97 8.39
CA ARG A 7 -34.07 16.01 9.45
C ARG A 7 -33.10 14.93 8.97
N ARG A 8 -33.29 14.39 7.76
CA ARG A 8 -32.37 13.43 7.15
C ARG A 8 -30.98 14.05 6.94
N TRP A 9 -30.92 15.29 6.49
CA TRP A 9 -29.65 16.01 6.32
C TRP A 9 -28.92 16.24 7.65
N LEU A 10 -29.64 16.64 8.70
CA LEU A 10 -29.06 16.80 10.05
C LEU A 10 -28.49 15.49 10.60
N LEU A 11 -29.23 14.38 10.46
CA LEU A 11 -28.76 13.05 10.88
C LEU A 11 -27.52 12.59 10.08
N LEU A 12 -27.48 12.84 8.77
CA LEU A 12 -26.30 12.54 7.95
C LEU A 12 -25.09 13.40 8.34
N LYS A 13 -25.31 14.67 8.69
CA LYS A 13 -24.28 15.60 9.16
C LYS A 13 -23.74 15.20 10.54
N GLU A 14 -24.59 14.71 11.41
CA GLU A 14 -24.20 14.20 12.74
C GLU A 14 -23.40 12.89 12.60
N ASN A 15 -23.90 11.92 11.82
CA ASN A 15 -23.18 10.69 11.49
C ASN A 15 -21.82 10.94 10.79
N GLN A 16 -21.69 12.03 10.04
CA GLN A 16 -20.40 12.44 9.45
C GLN A 16 -19.35 12.78 10.51
N LYS A 17 -19.77 13.39 11.63
CA LYS A 17 -18.83 13.71 12.73
C LYS A 17 -18.30 12.45 13.39
N ASP A 18 -19.16 11.45 13.57
CA ASP A 18 -18.78 10.19 14.21
C ASP A 18 -17.97 9.27 13.29
N SER A 19 -18.16 9.40 11.96
CA SER A 19 -17.43 8.59 10.97
C SER A 19 -16.07 9.16 10.56
N LEU A 20 -15.84 10.47 10.74
CA LEU A 20 -14.57 11.10 10.37
C LEU A 20 -13.35 10.44 11.04
N PRO A 21 -13.33 10.17 12.37
CA PRO A 21 -12.21 9.49 13.01
C PRO A 21 -11.91 8.11 12.41
N LEU A 22 -12.95 7.34 12.08
CA LEU A 22 -12.80 6.01 11.47
C LEU A 22 -12.20 6.10 10.07
N ARG A 23 -12.61 7.11 9.29
CA ARG A 23 -12.02 7.37 7.97
C ARG A 23 -10.55 7.73 8.08
N LEU A 24 -10.19 8.66 8.96
CA LEU A 24 -8.80 9.06 9.17
C LEU A 24 -7.93 7.88 9.61
N GLN A 25 -8.43 7.05 10.53
CA GLN A 25 -7.74 5.83 10.96
C GLN A 25 -7.52 4.85 9.80
N ALA A 26 -8.50 4.69 8.92
CA ALA A 26 -8.35 3.85 7.73
C ALA A 26 -7.27 4.38 6.79
N TYR A 27 -7.21 5.70 6.56
CA TYR A 27 -6.13 6.32 5.79
C TYR A 27 -4.75 6.11 6.42
N GLU A 28 -4.62 6.25 7.73
CA GLU A 28 -3.37 5.96 8.45
C GLU A 28 -2.93 4.50 8.29
N ARG A 29 -3.87 3.56 8.36
CA ARG A 29 -3.61 2.13 8.08
C ARG A 29 -3.13 1.92 6.65
N MET A 30 -3.71 2.61 5.66
CA MET A 30 -3.28 2.51 4.27
C MET A 30 -1.89 3.10 4.03
N VAL A 31 -1.56 4.22 4.67
CA VAL A 31 -0.20 4.77 4.64
C VAL A 31 0.79 3.78 5.25
N LEU A 32 0.47 3.19 6.41
CA LEU A 32 1.33 2.18 7.03
C LEU A 32 1.52 0.94 6.14
N PHE A 33 0.46 0.47 5.47
CA PHE A 33 0.55 -0.60 4.49
C PHE A 33 1.56 -0.24 3.39
N LEU A 34 1.42 0.94 2.77
CA LEU A 34 2.30 1.41 1.70
C LEU A 34 3.76 1.54 2.16
N GLU A 35 4.00 2.07 3.36
CA GLU A 35 5.35 2.13 3.96
C GLU A 35 5.95 0.73 4.17
N ARG A 36 5.14 -0.24 4.61
CA ARG A 36 5.60 -1.61 4.85
C ARG A 36 5.91 -2.40 3.59
N ILE A 37 5.18 -2.14 2.50
CA ILE A 37 5.47 -2.75 1.20
C ILE A 37 6.51 -1.95 0.39
N HIS A 38 6.97 -0.80 0.88
CA HIS A 38 8.04 -0.06 0.24
C HIS A 38 9.28 -0.97 0.12
N PRO A 39 9.84 -1.21 -1.08
CA PRO A 39 10.85 -2.25 -1.27
C PRO A 39 12.05 -2.10 -0.33
N ALA A 40 12.57 -0.87 -0.15
CA ALA A 40 13.65 -0.63 0.82
C ALA A 40 13.31 -1.06 2.26
N GLN A 41 12.10 -0.79 2.75
CA GLN A 41 11.66 -1.17 4.10
C GLN A 41 11.37 -2.67 4.20
N LEU A 42 10.79 -3.23 3.14
CA LEU A 42 10.47 -4.65 3.04
C LEU A 42 11.74 -5.51 3.13
N LEU A 43 12.79 -5.18 2.37
CA LEU A 43 14.06 -5.92 2.34
C LEU A 43 14.82 -5.82 3.68
N LEU A 44 14.65 -4.75 4.45
CA LEU A 44 15.22 -4.64 5.80
C LEU A 44 14.52 -5.55 6.80
N ARG A 45 13.20 -5.68 6.70
CA ARG A 45 12.38 -6.52 7.60
C ARG A 45 12.42 -8.00 7.26
N VAL A 46 12.45 -8.33 5.98
CA VAL A 46 12.33 -9.70 5.48
C VAL A 46 13.69 -10.13 4.98
N LEU A 47 14.40 -10.89 5.82
CA LEU A 47 15.70 -11.45 5.50
C LEU A 47 15.55 -12.71 4.63
N PRO A 48 16.50 -12.96 3.72
CA PRO A 48 16.47 -14.17 2.90
C PRO A 48 16.64 -15.42 3.78
N PRO A 49 15.78 -16.44 3.62
CA PRO A 49 15.87 -17.66 4.40
C PRO A 49 16.95 -18.61 3.84
N THR A 50 17.27 -18.47 2.56
CA THR A 50 18.24 -19.26 1.79
C THR A 50 18.94 -18.34 0.78
N GLU A 51 19.99 -18.84 0.12
CA GLU A 51 20.67 -18.10 -0.96
C GLU A 51 19.88 -18.10 -2.29
N ASP A 52 18.82 -18.91 -2.41
CA ASP A 52 18.02 -18.99 -3.63
C ASP A 52 17.18 -17.71 -3.81
N LYS A 53 17.40 -17.02 -4.93
CA LYS A 53 16.67 -15.80 -5.27
C LYS A 53 15.17 -16.01 -5.43
N ASN A 54 14.73 -17.18 -5.89
CA ASN A 54 13.32 -17.49 -6.14
C ASN A 54 12.57 -17.75 -4.84
N ASP A 55 13.20 -18.46 -3.90
CA ASP A 55 12.67 -18.64 -2.54
C ASP A 55 12.51 -17.28 -1.86
N TYR A 56 13.52 -16.42 -1.98
CA TYR A 56 13.47 -15.08 -1.40
C TYR A 56 12.38 -14.21 -2.05
N ALA A 57 12.29 -14.19 -3.38
CA ALA A 57 11.24 -13.47 -4.09
C ALA A 57 9.83 -13.93 -3.67
N THR A 58 9.64 -15.25 -3.55
CA THR A 58 8.38 -15.83 -3.06
C THR A 58 8.04 -15.35 -1.66
N LEU A 59 9.03 -15.33 -0.75
CA LEU A 59 8.85 -14.83 0.62
C LEU A 59 8.46 -13.35 0.64
N LEU A 60 9.10 -12.51 -0.16
CA LEU A 60 8.78 -11.08 -0.24
C LEU A 60 7.36 -10.84 -0.74
N ILE A 61 6.96 -11.56 -1.81
CA ILE A 61 5.61 -11.46 -2.38
C ILE A 61 4.56 -11.91 -1.35
N HIS A 62 4.84 -13.00 -0.63
CA HIS A 62 3.97 -13.47 0.43
C HIS A 62 3.80 -12.42 1.54
N ALA A 63 4.90 -11.82 2.01
CA ALA A 63 4.84 -10.76 3.02
C ALA A 63 3.98 -9.56 2.59
N ILE A 64 4.08 -9.14 1.32
CA ILE A 64 3.23 -8.08 0.75
C ILE A 64 1.75 -8.49 0.75
N GLN A 65 1.45 -9.74 0.37
CA GLN A 65 0.08 -10.25 0.33
C GLN A 65 -0.55 -10.30 1.73
N THR A 66 0.18 -10.85 2.71
CA THR A 66 -0.29 -10.92 4.10
C THR A 66 -0.56 -9.53 4.67
N GLU A 67 0.34 -8.57 4.47
CA GLU A 67 0.14 -7.19 4.94
C GLU A 67 -1.10 -6.54 4.28
N PHE A 68 -1.35 -6.83 3.00
CA PHE A 68 -2.55 -6.36 2.31
C PHE A 68 -3.83 -6.97 2.90
N GLU A 69 -3.83 -8.28 3.14
CA GLU A 69 -4.98 -8.99 3.72
C GLU A 69 -5.32 -8.48 5.13
N HIS A 70 -4.32 -8.18 5.95
CA HIS A 70 -4.50 -7.55 7.27
C HIS A 70 -5.18 -6.18 7.20
N ASN A 71 -5.04 -5.48 6.08
CA ASN A 71 -5.55 -4.14 5.86
C ASN A 71 -6.80 -4.10 4.96
N LEU A 72 -7.26 -5.24 4.45
CA LEU A 72 -8.31 -5.34 3.43
C LEU A 72 -9.64 -4.71 3.86
N THR A 73 -9.99 -4.80 5.14
CA THR A 73 -11.26 -4.29 5.68
C THR A 73 -11.33 -2.76 5.67
N GLN A 74 -10.19 -2.07 5.64
CA GLN A 74 -10.15 -0.61 5.66
C GLN A 74 -10.71 0.01 4.37
N GLN A 75 -10.82 -0.77 3.29
CA GLN A 75 -11.34 -0.30 1.99
C GLN A 75 -12.74 0.32 2.09
N ILE A 76 -13.55 -0.06 3.09
CA ILE A 76 -14.91 0.46 3.26
C ILE A 76 -14.97 1.91 3.76
N TYR A 77 -13.84 2.45 4.25
CA TYR A 77 -13.75 3.78 4.86
C TYR A 77 -12.99 4.81 4.01
N ILE A 78 -12.39 4.38 2.90
CA ILE A 78 -11.66 5.22 1.94
C ILE A 78 -12.44 5.33 0.63
N THR A 79 -12.03 6.23 -0.25
CA THR A 79 -12.65 6.34 -1.57
C THR A 79 -12.27 5.16 -2.47
N ASN A 80 -13.10 4.85 -3.46
CA ASN A 80 -12.79 3.85 -4.47
C ASN A 80 -11.51 4.21 -5.24
N GLU A 81 -11.31 5.51 -5.53
CA GLU A 81 -10.11 5.98 -6.25
C GLU A 81 -8.83 5.71 -5.45
N CYS A 82 -8.83 6.07 -4.15
CA CYS A 82 -7.74 5.74 -3.24
C CYS A 82 -7.48 4.23 -3.19
N TRP A 83 -8.54 3.43 -3.12
CA TRP A 83 -8.41 1.98 -3.08
C TRP A 83 -7.78 1.39 -4.35
N GLU A 84 -8.15 1.89 -5.53
CA GLU A 84 -7.51 1.48 -6.79
C GLU A 84 -6.03 1.84 -6.83
N VAL A 85 -5.66 3.04 -6.35
CA VAL A 85 -4.26 3.45 -6.24
C VAL A 85 -3.48 2.50 -5.34
N ILE A 86 -4.01 2.14 -4.17
CA ILE A 86 -3.37 1.20 -3.24
C ILE A 86 -3.16 -0.18 -3.87
N LYS A 87 -4.19 -0.72 -4.54
CA LYS A 87 -4.08 -2.00 -5.25
C LYS A 87 -3.05 -1.95 -6.37
N LYS A 88 -2.99 -0.83 -7.10
CA LYS A 88 -1.99 -0.62 -8.15
C LYS A 88 -0.59 -0.56 -7.55
N SER A 89 -0.36 0.21 -6.49
CA SER A 89 0.92 0.27 -5.79
C SER A 89 1.38 -1.13 -5.35
N LYS A 90 0.51 -1.92 -4.72
CA LYS A 90 0.80 -3.33 -4.36
C LYS A 90 1.24 -4.14 -5.59
N THR A 91 0.45 -4.10 -6.65
CA THR A 91 0.67 -4.93 -7.84
C THR A 91 1.98 -4.56 -8.54
N THR A 92 2.25 -3.27 -8.71
CA THR A 92 3.49 -2.78 -9.31
C THR A 92 4.72 -3.15 -8.47
N THR A 93 4.62 -3.07 -7.13
CA THR A 93 5.70 -3.53 -6.24
C THR A 93 6.00 -5.01 -6.42
N ILE A 94 4.97 -5.86 -6.50
CA ILE A 94 5.14 -7.30 -6.77
C ILE A 94 5.78 -7.51 -8.15
N GLN A 95 5.34 -6.78 -9.16
CA GLN A 95 5.90 -6.87 -10.52
C GLN A 95 7.36 -6.45 -10.58
N LEU A 96 7.77 -5.43 -9.82
CA LEU A 96 9.16 -5.05 -9.67
C LEU A 96 10.00 -6.24 -9.18
N ILE A 97 9.59 -6.87 -8.08
CA ILE A 97 10.29 -8.04 -7.51
C ILE A 97 10.38 -9.18 -8.53
N ILE A 98 9.28 -9.52 -9.20
CA ILE A 98 9.24 -10.60 -10.19
C ILE A 98 10.17 -10.30 -11.38
N LYS A 99 10.11 -9.07 -11.91
CA LYS A 99 10.94 -8.64 -13.04
C LYS A 99 12.42 -8.70 -12.66
N THR A 100 12.80 -8.17 -11.50
CA THR A 100 14.19 -8.19 -11.04
C THR A 100 14.66 -9.63 -10.84
N THR A 101 13.87 -10.49 -10.18
CA THR A 101 14.22 -11.92 -9.98
C THR A 101 14.44 -12.67 -11.29
N SER A 102 13.69 -12.33 -12.33
CA SER A 102 13.78 -12.94 -13.66
C SER A 102 15.03 -12.54 -14.44
N ASN A 103 15.80 -11.56 -13.97
CA ASN A 103 17.06 -11.16 -14.59
C ASN A 103 18.08 -12.32 -14.49
N PRO A 104 18.64 -12.80 -15.62
CA PRO A 104 19.62 -13.88 -15.61
C PRO A 104 20.96 -13.51 -14.94
N GLU A 105 21.29 -12.23 -14.84
CA GLU A 105 22.52 -11.73 -14.19
C GLU A 105 22.45 -11.75 -12.66
N ILE A 106 21.27 -12.06 -12.10
CA ILE A 106 21.07 -12.21 -10.66
C ILE A 106 21.08 -13.69 -10.33
N PHE A 107 22.01 -14.12 -9.48
CA PHE A 107 22.22 -15.54 -9.19
C PHE A 107 21.74 -15.95 -7.80
N ASN A 108 21.70 -15.02 -6.85
CA ASN A 108 21.37 -15.30 -5.46
C ASN A 108 20.50 -14.21 -4.81
N ALA A 109 20.02 -14.49 -3.60
CA ALA A 109 19.15 -13.60 -2.85
C ALA A 109 19.79 -12.26 -2.50
N GLU A 110 21.10 -12.21 -2.23
CA GLU A 110 21.79 -10.95 -1.91
C GLU A 110 21.86 -10.03 -3.13
N GLN A 111 22.25 -10.56 -4.29
CA GLN A 111 22.23 -9.83 -5.55
C GLN A 111 20.82 -9.35 -5.91
N LEU A 112 19.78 -10.12 -5.58
CA LEU A 112 18.39 -9.69 -5.75
C LEU A 112 18.07 -8.46 -4.88
N ARG A 113 18.53 -8.42 -3.62
CA ARG A 113 18.35 -7.25 -2.74
C ARG A 113 19.00 -6.00 -3.33
N GLU A 114 20.26 -6.12 -3.72
CA GLU A 114 21.03 -5.02 -4.30
C GLU A 114 20.37 -4.50 -5.57
N ALA A 115 19.97 -5.40 -6.48
CA ALA A 115 19.30 -5.03 -7.73
C ALA A 115 17.95 -4.34 -7.50
N VAL A 116 17.12 -4.83 -6.56
CA VAL A 116 15.84 -4.18 -6.24
C VAL A 116 16.08 -2.78 -5.65
N LEU A 117 17.09 -2.60 -4.80
CA LEU A 117 17.45 -1.28 -4.28
C LEU A 117 17.97 -0.34 -5.37
N MET A 118 18.75 -0.87 -6.33
CA MET A 118 19.26 -0.10 -7.45
C MET A 118 18.13 0.43 -8.34
N GLU A 119 17.10 -0.37 -8.62
CA GLU A 119 15.91 0.08 -9.37
C GLU A 119 15.24 1.29 -8.68
N LEU A 120 15.20 1.33 -7.34
CA LEU A 120 14.61 2.47 -6.60
C LEU A 120 15.41 3.78 -6.75
N THR A 121 16.63 3.73 -7.26
CA THR A 121 17.40 4.94 -7.57
C THR A 121 16.96 5.56 -8.91
N GLU A 122 16.40 4.75 -9.80
CA GLU A 122 15.95 5.17 -11.13
C GLU A 122 14.45 5.51 -11.17
N ILE A 123 13.65 4.81 -10.37
CA ILE A 123 12.19 4.98 -10.33
C ILE A 123 11.69 5.34 -8.93
N GLU A 124 10.70 6.22 -8.88
CA GLU A 124 9.95 6.45 -7.64
C GLU A 124 9.21 5.16 -7.24
N ALA A 125 9.33 4.77 -5.97
CA ALA A 125 8.66 3.57 -5.48
C ALA A 125 7.13 3.67 -5.65
N PRO A 126 6.45 2.63 -6.16
CA PRO A 126 5.00 2.65 -6.34
C PRO A 126 4.21 2.95 -5.05
N SER A 127 4.76 2.56 -3.89
CA SER A 127 4.23 2.88 -2.58
C SER A 127 4.26 4.37 -2.26
N SER A 128 5.34 5.08 -2.63
CA SER A 128 5.49 6.52 -2.42
C SER A 128 4.47 7.32 -3.22
N VAL A 129 4.23 6.92 -4.47
CA VAL A 129 3.15 7.49 -5.31
C VAL A 129 1.80 7.34 -4.63
N GLY A 130 1.51 6.16 -4.06
CA GLY A 130 0.26 5.91 -3.33
C GLY A 130 0.13 6.76 -2.06
N ILE A 131 1.23 6.95 -1.31
CA ILE A 131 1.24 7.79 -0.11
C ILE A 131 0.97 9.25 -0.48
N ASN A 132 1.57 9.74 -1.58
CA ASN A 132 1.34 11.09 -2.06
C ASN A 132 -0.12 11.30 -2.49
N PHE A 133 -0.74 10.31 -3.15
CA PHE A 133 -2.17 10.34 -3.45
C PHE A 133 -3.03 10.47 -2.18
N ILE A 134 -2.76 9.65 -1.15
CA ILE A 134 -3.49 9.73 0.13
C ILE A 134 -3.34 11.13 0.77
N LYS A 135 -2.14 11.71 0.74
CA LYS A 135 -1.89 13.05 1.29
C LYS A 135 -2.71 14.11 0.57
N GLU A 136 -2.77 14.07 -0.77
CA GLU A 136 -3.58 15.02 -1.55
C GLU A 136 -5.08 14.82 -1.29
N GLU A 137 -5.55 13.57 -1.20
CA GLU A 137 -6.96 13.30 -0.92
C GLU A 137 -7.38 13.79 0.46
N LEU A 138 -6.53 13.61 1.48
CA LEU A 138 -6.81 14.06 2.85
C LEU A 138 -6.96 15.59 2.96
N LYS A 139 -6.28 16.38 2.12
CA LYS A 139 -6.47 17.84 2.07
C LYS A 139 -7.88 18.26 1.64
N ASN A 140 -8.62 17.37 0.99
CA ASN A 140 -10.02 17.61 0.60
C ASN A 140 -11.01 17.14 1.66
N ILE A 141 -10.54 16.39 2.67
CA ILE A 141 -11.36 15.80 3.74
C ILE A 141 -11.25 16.63 5.03
N ILE A 142 -10.07 17.17 5.32
CA ILE A 142 -9.73 17.99 6.50
C ILE A 142 -9.65 19.45 6.07
#